data_AF-A0A359G0M9-F1
#
_entry.id   AF-A0A359G0M9-F1
#
_cell.length_a   1.000
_cell.length_b   1.000
_cell.length_c   1.000
_cell.angle_alpha   90.00
_cell.angle_beta   90.00
_cell.angle_gamma   90.00
#
_symmetry.space_group_name_H-M   'P 1'
#
loop_
_entity.id
_entity.type
_entity.pdbx_description
1 polymer ?
#
loop_
_entity_poly.entity_id
_entity_poly.type
_entity_poly.pdbx_seq_one_letter_code
_entity_poly.pdbx_strand_id
1 'polypeptide(L)' 'MIKHKQISATVAWESPSNLAIVKYWGKKGLQEPLNPSISFSLESALTRTRVRAEPSEKGGFI' A
#
# COMPACT_ATOMS: atom_id res chain seq x y z
N MET A 1 2.42 20.00 33.54
CA MET A 1 1.80 18.96 32.69
C MET A 1 1.89 19.40 31.24
N ILE A 2 2.72 18.75 30.42
CA ILE A 2 2.84 19.08 29.00
C ILE A 2 1.75 18.31 28.25
N LYS A 3 0.79 19.02 27.64
CA LYS A 3 -0.17 18.41 26.74
C LYS A 3 0.55 18.11 25.43
N HIS A 4 0.81 16.83 25.14
CA HIS A 4 1.25 16.43 23.81
C HIS A 4 0.10 16.72 22.83
N LYS A 5 0.38 17.52 21.80
CA LYS A 5 -0.59 17.81 20.74
C LYS A 5 -0.95 16.48 20.07
N GLN A 6 -2.20 16.04 20.20
CA GLN A 6 -2.69 14.88 19.47
C GLN A 6 -2.70 15.22 17.98
N ILE A 7 -1.90 14.48 17.21
CA ILE A 7 -1.82 14.64 15.76
C ILE A 7 -2.67 13.53 15.14
N SER A 8 -3.68 13.93 14.38
CA SER A 8 -4.38 13.05 13.45
C SER A 8 -3.94 13.38 12.03
N ALA A 9 -3.88 12.36 11.18
CA ALA A 9 -3.53 12.51 9.78
C ALA A 9 -4.48 11.70 8.91
N THR A 10 -4.77 12.22 7.72
CA THR A 10 -5.55 11.50 6.72
C THR A 10 -4.91 11.72 5.36
N VAL A 11 -4.68 10.62 4.65
CA VAL A 11 -4.15 10.64 3.29
C VAL A 11 -5.01 9.72 2.43
N ALA A 12 -5.11 10.04 1.14
CA ALA A 12 -5.80 9.24 0.15
C ALA A 12 -4.91 9.06 -1.08
N TRP A 13 -5.02 7.92 -1.73
CA TRP A 13 -4.29 7.60 -2.95
C TRP A 13 -5.13 6.75 -3.90
N GLU A 14 -4.82 6.86 -5.19
CA GLU A 14 -5.38 6.02 -6.26
C GLU A 14 -4.25 5.20 -6.91
N SER A 15 -4.40 3.88 -6.92
CA SER A 15 -3.41 2.97 -7.51
C SER A 15 -3.99 2.24 -8.74
N PRO A 16 -3.35 2.32 -9.91
CA PRO A 16 -3.79 1.61 -11.10
C PRO A 16 -3.46 0.12 -11.05
N SER A 17 -4.38 -0.70 -11.55
CA SER A 17 -4.11 -2.10 -11.88
C SER A 17 -3.19 -2.20 -13.09
N ASN A 18 -2.57 -3.37 -13.29
CA ASN A 18 -1.73 -3.62 -14.46
C ASN A 18 -2.04 -4.98 -15.13
N LEU A 19 -1.71 -5.08 -16.41
CA LEU A 19 -1.75 -6.33 -17.17
C LEU A 19 -0.36 -6.68 -17.71
N ALA A 20 0.16 -7.83 -17.30
CA ALA A 20 1.48 -8.31 -17.71
C ALA A 20 1.48 -8.83 -19.15
N ILE A 21 2.40 -8.31 -19.97
CA ILE A 21 2.70 -8.79 -21.32
C ILE A 21 3.89 -9.76 -21.30
N VAL A 22 4.86 -9.56 -20.39
CA VAL A 22 5.85 -10.55 -19.99
C VAL A 22 5.51 -10.97 -18.57
N LYS A 23 5.24 -12.26 -18.37
CA LYS A 23 4.61 -12.75 -17.14
C LYS A 23 5.58 -12.82 -15.98
N TYR A 24 5.17 -12.30 -14.82
CA TYR A 24 5.76 -12.64 -13.53
C TYR A 24 5.26 -14.03 -13.13
N TRP A 25 6.14 -15.04 -13.07
CA TRP A 25 5.74 -16.39 -12.70
C TRP A 25 6.85 -17.18 -12.02
N GLY A 26 6.59 -17.67 -10.81
CA GLY A 26 7.57 -18.37 -9.98
C GLY A 26 8.32 -17.44 -9.02
N LYS A 27 8.62 -17.96 -7.81
CA LYS A 27 9.23 -17.20 -6.71
C LYS A 27 10.33 -17.99 -6.03
N LYS A 28 11.33 -17.30 -5.49
CA LYS A 28 12.34 -17.82 -4.57
C LYS A 28 12.23 -17.12 -3.22
N GLY A 29 12.48 -17.85 -2.13
CA GLY A 29 12.36 -17.31 -0.78
C GLY A 29 10.93 -16.83 -0.50
N LEU A 30 10.77 -15.61 0.01
CA LEU A 30 9.44 -15.04 0.25
C LEU A 30 8.77 -14.49 -1.03
N GLN A 31 9.39 -13.53 -1.72
CA GLN A 31 8.72 -12.81 -2.82
C GLN A 31 9.66 -12.44 -3.99
N GLU A 32 10.89 -12.96 -4.02
CA GLU A 32 11.83 -12.64 -5.09
C GLU A 32 11.39 -13.32 -6.41
N PRO A 33 11.22 -12.58 -7.52
CA PRO A 33 10.90 -13.17 -8.82
C PRO A 33 12.01 -14.09 -9.31
N LEU A 34 11.62 -15.19 -9.95
CA LEU A 34 12.58 -15.98 -10.74
C LEU A 34 12.92 -15.34 -12.09
N ASN A 35 12.06 -14.45 -12.59
CA ASN A 35 12.26 -13.77 -13.86
C ASN A 35 11.69 -12.33 -13.82
N PRO A 36 12.28 -11.41 -14.61
CA PRO A 36 11.71 -10.08 -14.80
C PRO A 36 10.36 -10.17 -15.52
N SER A 37 9.56 -9.11 -15.37
CA SER A 37 8.23 -8.99 -15.98
C SER A 37 8.02 -7.56 -16.50
N ILE A 38 7.08 -7.41 -17.44
CA ILE A 38 6.71 -6.12 -18.05
C ILE A 38 5.18 -6.10 -18.14
N SER A 39 4.58 -4.98 -17.74
CA SER A 39 3.12 -4.78 -17.77
C SER A 39 2.76 -3.36 -18.19
N PHE A 40 1.51 -3.20 -18.65
CA PHE A 40 0.89 -1.90 -18.86
C PHE A 40 0.01 -1.55 -17.67
N SER A 41 0.10 -0.31 -17.19
CA SER A 41 -0.87 0.26 -16.24
C SER A 41 -2.19 0.55 -16.95
N LEU A 42 -3.30 0.26 -16.29
CA LEU A 42 -4.64 0.50 -16.80
C LEU A 42 -5.21 1.78 -16.19
N GLU A 43 -5.59 2.73 -17.03
CA GLU A 43 -6.09 4.04 -16.59
C GLU A 43 -7.42 3.94 -15.82
N SER A 44 -8.34 3.09 -16.27
CA SER A 44 -9.71 3.02 -15.70
C SER A 44 -9.88 1.99 -14.59
N ALA A 45 -8.90 1.13 -14.33
CA ALA A 45 -8.98 0.07 -13.31
C ALA A 45 -8.21 0.48 -12.06
N LEU A 46 -8.85 1.33 -11.23
CA LEU A 46 -8.21 2.00 -10.10
C LEU A 46 -8.71 1.46 -8.74
N THR A 47 -7.78 1.25 -7.81
CA THR A 47 -8.09 1.06 -6.39
C THR A 47 -7.89 2.37 -5.65
N ARG A 48 -8.93 2.84 -4.96
CA ARG A 48 -8.89 4.05 -4.13
C ARG A 48 -8.77 3.67 -2.67
N THR A 49 -7.71 4.13 -2.01
CA THR A 49 -7.45 3.82 -0.61
C THR A 49 -7.30 5.09 0.19
N ARG A 50 -7.96 5.14 1.36
CA ARG A 50 -7.80 6.23 2.33
C ARG A 50 -7.28 5.65 3.64
N VAL A 51 -6.24 6.26 4.17
CA VAL A 51 -5.63 5.89 5.46
C VAL A 51 -5.82 7.04 6.42
N ARG A 52 -6.30 6.72 7.62
CA ARG A 52 -6.47 7.65 8.73
C ARG A 52 -5.64 7.15 9.90
N ALA A 53 -4.79 8.03 10.42
CA ALA A 53 -4.03 7.79 11.64
C ALA A 53 -4.57 8.69 12.75
N GLU A 54 -4.90 8.08 13.88
CA GLU A 54 -5.40 8.76 15.06
C GLU A 54 -4.69 8.23 16.30
N PRO A 55 -4.49 9.05 17.33
CA PRO A 55 -3.98 8.57 18.61
C PRO A 55 -4.89 7.46 19.17
N SER A 56 -4.30 6.34 19.54
CA SER A 56 -5.04 5.28 20.23
C SER A 56 -5.48 5.75 21.61
N GLU A 57 -6.71 5.41 22.00
CA GLU A 57 -7.22 5.64 23.36
C GLU A 57 -6.57 4.69 24.39
N LYS A 58 -6.19 3.47 23.96
CA LYS A 58 -5.45 2.50 24.76
C LYS A 58 -4.00 2.52 24.30
N GLY A 59 -3.12 3.11 25.09
CA GLY A 59 -1.68 3.09 24.82
C GLY A 59 -1.14 1.66 24.85
N GLY A 60 -0.62 1.17 23.72
CA GLY A 60 -0.04 -0.17 23.60
C GLY A 60 -0.24 -0.76 22.21
N PHE A 61 0.73 -1.53 21.75
CA PHE A 61 0.56 -2.46 20.62
C PHE A 61 0.09 -3.77 21.24
N ILE A 62 -1.19 -4.12 21.09
CA ILE A 62 -1.66 -5.48 21.34
C ILE A 62 -1.33 -6.30 20.10
#